data_AF-A0A2C6AZW4-F1
#
_entry.id   AF-A0A2C6AZW4-F1
#
_cell.length_a   1.000
_cell.length_b   1.000
_cell.length_c   1.000
_cell.angle_alpha   90.00
_cell.angle_beta   90.00
_cell.angle_gamma   90.00
#
_symmetry.space_group_name_H-M   'P 1'
#
loop_
_entity.id
_entity.type
_entity.pdbx_description
1 polymer ?
#
loop_
_entity_poly.entity_id
_entity_poly.type
_entity_poly.pdbx_seq_one_letter_code
_entity_poly.pdbx_strand_id
1 'polypeptide(L)'
;MKILKLLSIFVLTCLLFACGENKINDTEKVEQVFYTVMPKQEYKLNPQSYSGNERALLTQLFEGLTELKTEGVRLVSVVDIEHSNDYKEWTFTLRDDLKWSDGEKITANTYLDSWFDSLENSKSDEIYRLFVIKGAEDYYNKKSDRASVGIKVQDNKLIVSLNTPIKNFDEWVSNPIFYPIRKENRDLSLDKKIVNGAFKVSNFTDDEIILERNENYWDNINTKLKEIKISLVEDGIMAYEMFPRDEIDYFGEPFYSMPFDRLNQVNTLPEKLVFPTTRYWYISIPNKNKEKFFDKTEIRKLMYAVSDPEFMGNVILENNSPAIFPHPHPSSDVLNKAKEDFEKIKENSNFNFSETPYVAYFENNNLLEKKLLLSTVKEWIGQFKIPIRVTSNSDSGITFRIEKYLVGTNNMNDLYHYINYKYGTNIKSDEEFLNTLPVIPLLQEYDTVLSHSNVRGINANPSGDIYLKYINMQ
;
A
#
# COMPACT_ATOMS: atom_id res chain seq x y z
N MET A 1 -54.85 -16.20 -76.03
CA MET A 1 -54.60 -17.17 -77.13
C MET A 1 -53.35 -16.70 -77.87
N LYS A 2 -52.23 -17.47 -77.76
CA LYS A 2 -51.12 -17.59 -78.75
C LYS A 2 -50.39 -16.27 -79.14
N ILE A 3 -49.07 -16.11 -79.03
CA ILE A 3 -48.00 -16.94 -79.59
C ILE A 3 -46.62 -16.42 -79.12
N LEU A 4 -45.71 -17.38 -78.94
CA LEU A 4 -44.25 -17.29 -78.78
C LEU A 4 -43.55 -16.93 -80.11
N LYS A 5 -42.45 -16.15 -80.08
CA LYS A 5 -41.19 -16.29 -80.88
C LYS A 5 -40.30 -15.06 -80.61
N LEU A 6 -39.17 -15.12 -79.89
CA LEU A 6 -37.82 -15.64 -80.20
C LEU A 6 -37.02 -14.87 -81.29
N LEU A 7 -35.72 -14.69 -80.99
CA LEU A 7 -34.56 -14.10 -81.73
C LEU A 7 -34.27 -12.61 -81.46
N SER A 8 -33.05 -12.14 -81.18
CA SER A 8 -31.70 -12.69 -81.47
C SER A 8 -30.61 -12.19 -80.50
N ILE A 9 -29.58 -13.03 -80.43
CA ILE A 9 -28.24 -12.98 -79.81
C ILE A 9 -27.44 -11.67 -80.03
N PHE A 10 -26.76 -11.18 -78.98
CA PHE A 10 -25.34 -10.82 -79.07
C PHE A 10 -24.63 -10.95 -77.71
N VAL A 11 -23.47 -11.61 -77.77
CA VAL A 11 -22.56 -11.98 -76.69
C VAL A 11 -21.69 -10.79 -76.31
N LEU A 12 -21.55 -10.48 -75.02
CA LEU A 12 -20.24 -10.11 -74.46
C LEU A 12 -20.21 -10.29 -72.94
N THR A 13 -19.44 -11.28 -72.52
CA THR A 13 -18.90 -11.51 -71.18
C THR A 13 -18.33 -10.24 -70.56
N CYS A 14 -18.99 -9.72 -69.51
CA CYS A 14 -18.37 -8.84 -68.55
C CYS A 14 -18.12 -9.60 -67.24
N LEU A 15 -16.85 -9.59 -66.88
CA LEU A 15 -16.22 -10.24 -65.74
C LEU A 15 -16.86 -9.84 -64.42
N LEU A 16 -17.05 -10.85 -63.57
CA LEU A 16 -17.13 -10.71 -62.13
C LEU A 16 -15.81 -10.12 -61.61
N PHE A 17 -15.85 -8.84 -61.20
CA PHE A 17 -14.98 -8.32 -60.16
C PHE A 17 -15.87 -7.62 -59.14
N ALA A 18 -16.36 -8.41 -58.19
CA ALA A 18 -16.85 -7.90 -56.92
C ALA A 18 -15.63 -7.46 -56.10
N CYS A 19 -15.21 -6.20 -56.28
CA CYS A 19 -14.42 -5.53 -55.25
C CYS A 19 -15.37 -5.24 -54.09
N GLY A 20 -15.37 -6.12 -53.09
CA GLY A 20 -15.86 -5.76 -51.77
C GLY A 20 -14.96 -4.67 -51.20
N GLU A 21 -15.47 -3.44 -51.16
CA GLU A 21 -14.95 -2.44 -50.23
C GLU A 21 -15.20 -2.97 -48.82
N ASN A 22 -14.21 -3.65 -48.25
CA ASN A 22 -14.10 -3.73 -46.81
C ASN A 22 -13.84 -2.29 -46.33
N LYS A 23 -14.91 -1.58 -45.97
CA LYS A 23 -14.83 -0.50 -44.99
C LYS A 23 -14.23 -1.11 -43.73
N ILE A 24 -12.91 -0.99 -43.61
CA ILE A 24 -12.25 -1.02 -42.31
C ILE A 24 -12.89 0.15 -41.57
N ASN A 25 -13.76 -0.15 -40.61
CA ASN A 25 -14.14 0.84 -39.62
C ASN A 25 -12.83 1.32 -39.01
N ASP A 26 -12.46 2.58 -39.26
CA ASP A 26 -11.49 3.28 -38.44
C ASP A 26 -12.09 3.27 -37.02
N THR A 27 -11.73 2.26 -36.23
CA THR A 27 -11.86 2.35 -34.77
C THR A 27 -11.09 3.59 -34.37
N GLU A 28 -11.80 4.60 -33.86
CA GLU A 28 -11.18 5.76 -33.23
C GLU A 28 -10.10 5.26 -32.27
N LYS A 29 -8.86 5.67 -32.52
CA LYS A 29 -7.72 5.22 -31.75
C LYS A 29 -7.79 5.92 -30.40
N VAL A 30 -8.34 5.23 -29.41
CA VAL A 30 -8.45 5.71 -28.02
C VAL A 30 -7.08 6.18 -27.55
N GLU A 31 -7.02 7.43 -27.08
CA GLU A 31 -5.80 7.99 -26.54
C GLU A 31 -5.43 7.26 -25.25
N GLN A 32 -4.16 6.86 -25.13
CA GLN A 32 -3.66 6.12 -23.97
C GLN A 32 -3.05 7.10 -22.97
N VAL A 33 -3.89 8.02 -22.48
CA VAL A 33 -3.57 9.01 -21.45
C VAL A 33 -4.48 8.75 -20.26
N PHE A 34 -3.89 8.71 -19.07
CA PHE A 34 -4.62 8.48 -17.83
C PHE A 34 -4.54 9.71 -16.92
N TYR A 35 -5.68 10.13 -16.38
CA TYR A 35 -5.81 11.31 -15.54
C TYR A 35 -6.11 10.91 -14.09
N THR A 36 -5.33 11.43 -13.14
CA THR A 36 -5.61 11.25 -11.70
C THR A 36 -5.13 12.47 -10.91
N VAL A 37 -5.22 12.40 -9.59
CA VAL A 37 -4.91 13.50 -8.68
C VAL A 37 -4.12 13.00 -7.48
N MET A 38 -3.21 13.82 -6.97
CA MET A 38 -2.44 13.57 -5.77
C MET A 38 -2.40 14.82 -4.87
N PRO A 39 -2.09 14.69 -3.57
CA PRO A 39 -1.94 15.83 -2.68
C PRO A 39 -0.88 16.81 -3.17
N LYS A 40 -1.14 18.12 -3.06
CA LYS A 40 -0.11 19.14 -3.29
C LYS A 40 0.88 19.15 -2.12
N GLN A 41 2.09 18.67 -2.36
CA GLN A 41 3.17 18.58 -1.37
C GLN A 41 4.54 18.50 -2.06
N GLU A 42 5.62 18.54 -1.27
CA GLU A 42 6.97 18.24 -1.77
C GLU A 42 7.13 16.73 -1.99
N TYR A 43 7.53 16.33 -3.19
CA TYR A 43 7.83 14.94 -3.54
C TYR A 43 9.35 14.78 -3.66
N LYS A 44 9.92 13.77 -2.99
CA LYS A 44 11.37 13.47 -3.05
C LYS A 44 11.67 12.29 -3.94
N LEU A 45 10.71 11.36 -4.06
CA LEU A 45 10.79 10.17 -4.91
C LEU A 45 12.10 9.41 -4.70
N ASN A 46 12.38 9.10 -3.43
CA ASN A 46 13.50 8.29 -3.02
C ASN A 46 12.98 6.97 -2.40
N PRO A 47 13.22 5.80 -3.03
CA PRO A 47 12.80 4.51 -2.47
C PRO A 47 13.33 4.23 -1.05
N GLN A 48 14.40 4.91 -0.63
CA GLN A 48 15.00 4.77 0.70
C GLN A 48 14.39 5.68 1.78
N SER A 49 13.55 6.64 1.38
CA SER A 49 12.98 7.63 2.28
C SER A 49 11.74 8.20 1.63
N TYR A 50 10.62 7.50 1.80
CA TYR A 50 9.31 7.89 1.28
C TYR A 50 8.27 7.91 2.40
N SER A 51 7.24 8.71 2.20
CA SER A 51 6.10 8.81 3.12
C SER A 51 4.79 9.04 2.38
N GLY A 52 3.67 8.67 3.00
CA GLY A 52 2.33 8.90 2.45
C GLY A 52 2.17 8.42 1.01
N ASN A 53 1.60 9.28 0.17
CA ASN A 53 1.29 9.00 -1.23
C ASN A 53 2.54 8.94 -2.15
N GLU A 54 3.76 9.25 -1.67
CA GLU A 54 4.97 9.10 -2.50
C GLU A 54 5.16 7.67 -3.00
N ARG A 55 4.70 6.67 -2.25
CA ARG A 55 4.72 5.26 -2.66
C ARG A 55 3.98 5.03 -3.98
N ALA A 56 2.87 5.72 -4.22
CA ALA A 56 2.08 5.60 -5.44
C ALA A 56 2.91 5.97 -6.68
N LEU A 57 3.73 7.03 -6.60
CA LEU A 57 4.63 7.44 -7.68
C LEU A 57 5.85 6.52 -7.78
N LEU A 58 6.45 6.17 -6.63
CA LEU A 58 7.64 5.32 -6.60
C LEU A 58 7.42 3.98 -7.29
N THR A 59 6.24 3.40 -7.14
CA THR A 59 5.87 2.12 -7.78
C THR A 59 5.61 2.22 -9.27
N GLN A 60 5.46 3.43 -9.83
CA GLN A 60 5.42 3.66 -11.29
C GLN A 60 6.81 3.91 -11.86
N LEU A 61 7.66 4.58 -11.09
CA LEU A 61 8.98 5.05 -11.49
C LEU A 61 10.07 4.00 -11.28
N PHE A 62 9.99 3.23 -10.20
CA PHE A 62 10.99 2.24 -9.83
C PHE A 62 10.35 0.85 -9.71
N GLU A 63 11.16 -0.18 -9.94
CA GLU A 63 10.72 -1.57 -9.86
C GLU A 63 11.76 -2.45 -9.13
N GLY A 64 11.28 -3.30 -8.22
CA GLY A 64 12.10 -4.16 -7.38
C GLY A 64 12.54 -5.46 -8.07
N LEU A 65 12.84 -6.48 -7.26
CA LEU A 65 13.08 -7.85 -7.76
C LEU A 65 11.77 -8.53 -8.12
N THR A 66 10.74 -8.32 -7.29
CA THR A 66 9.40 -8.91 -7.39
C THR A 66 8.34 -7.81 -7.31
N GLU A 67 7.13 -8.14 -7.75
CA GLU A 67 5.92 -7.34 -7.58
C GLU A 67 4.89 -8.17 -6.81
N LEU A 68 4.35 -7.64 -5.72
CA LEU A 68 3.35 -8.37 -4.93
C LEU A 68 2.04 -8.55 -5.71
N LYS A 69 1.48 -9.76 -5.64
CA LYS A 69 0.14 -10.12 -6.12
C LYS A 69 -0.69 -10.67 -4.94
N THR A 70 -2.00 -10.81 -5.15
CA THR A 70 -2.91 -11.43 -4.17
C THR A 70 -2.50 -12.86 -3.81
N GLU A 71 -1.90 -13.59 -4.75
CA GLU A 71 -1.47 -14.98 -4.58
C GLU A 71 0.04 -15.11 -4.84
N GLY A 72 0.85 -14.48 -3.99
CA GLY A 72 2.32 -14.53 -4.07
C GLY A 72 2.91 -13.34 -4.82
N VAL A 73 3.87 -13.60 -5.72
CA VAL A 73 4.60 -12.54 -6.44
C VAL A 73 4.64 -12.76 -7.95
N ARG A 74 4.69 -11.65 -8.70
CA ARG A 74 5.15 -11.64 -10.08
C ARG A 74 6.66 -11.39 -10.08
N LEU A 75 7.42 -12.21 -10.81
CA LEU A 75 8.82 -11.94 -11.08
C LEU A 75 8.93 -10.75 -12.05
N VAL A 76 9.74 -9.74 -11.69
CA VAL A 76 9.91 -8.55 -12.52
C VAL A 76 11.36 -8.38 -12.96
N SER A 77 12.29 -8.12 -12.04
CA SER A 77 13.71 -7.96 -12.39
C SER A 77 14.50 -9.27 -12.34
N VAL A 78 13.80 -10.38 -12.06
CA VAL A 78 14.37 -11.73 -11.97
C VAL A 78 13.66 -12.68 -12.92
N VAL A 79 14.37 -13.71 -13.36
CA VAL A 79 13.79 -14.82 -14.14
C VAL A 79 13.50 -16.05 -13.28
N ASP A 80 14.13 -16.14 -12.11
CA ASP A 80 14.04 -17.29 -11.22
C ASP A 80 14.37 -16.91 -9.77
N ILE A 81 13.75 -17.61 -8.81
CA ILE A 81 14.00 -17.48 -7.38
C ILE A 81 14.14 -18.88 -6.78
N GLU A 82 15.27 -19.15 -6.14
CA GLU A 82 15.54 -20.40 -5.43
C GLU A 82 15.69 -20.11 -3.93
N HIS A 83 15.36 -21.08 -3.08
CA HIS A 83 15.63 -20.97 -1.64
C HIS A 83 16.07 -22.32 -1.07
N SER A 84 16.83 -22.24 0.02
CA SER A 84 17.15 -23.38 0.89
C SER A 84 15.90 -24.00 1.54
N ASN A 85 15.99 -25.28 1.94
CA ASN A 85 14.87 -26.00 2.59
C ASN A 85 14.40 -25.37 3.91
N ASP A 86 15.26 -24.65 4.60
CA ASP A 86 14.95 -23.96 5.86
C ASP A 86 14.60 -22.48 5.66
N TYR A 87 14.51 -22.00 4.42
CA TYR A 87 14.16 -20.64 4.04
C TYR A 87 15.09 -19.56 4.63
N LYS A 88 16.35 -19.91 4.90
CA LYS A 88 17.37 -18.96 5.39
C LYS A 88 18.33 -18.47 4.32
N GLU A 89 18.40 -19.12 3.18
CA GLU A 89 19.13 -18.68 2.01
C GLU A 89 18.17 -18.57 0.82
N TRP A 90 18.23 -17.43 0.13
CA TRP A 90 17.44 -17.09 -1.06
C TRP A 90 18.39 -16.65 -2.18
N THR A 91 18.12 -17.09 -3.40
CA THR A 91 18.90 -16.77 -4.60
C THR A 91 17.97 -16.20 -5.66
N PHE A 92 18.25 -14.97 -6.09
CA PHE A 92 17.50 -14.25 -7.11
C PHE A 92 18.33 -14.19 -8.39
N THR A 93 17.88 -14.85 -9.46
CA THR A 93 18.57 -14.82 -10.76
C THR A 93 18.01 -13.67 -11.60
N LEU A 94 18.80 -12.63 -11.85
CA LEU A 94 18.34 -11.43 -12.55
C LEU A 94 18.17 -11.66 -14.06
N ARG A 95 17.30 -10.84 -14.66
CA ARG A 95 17.20 -10.74 -16.13
C ARG A 95 18.43 -10.04 -16.72
N ASP A 96 18.76 -10.37 -17.96
CA ASP A 96 19.90 -9.79 -18.67
C ASP A 96 19.59 -8.47 -19.41
N ASP A 97 18.31 -8.18 -19.62
CA ASP A 97 17.77 -7.06 -20.41
C ASP A 97 17.43 -5.82 -19.58
N LEU A 98 17.69 -5.82 -18.27
CA LEU A 98 17.36 -4.71 -17.39
C LEU A 98 18.18 -3.47 -17.68
N LYS A 99 17.48 -2.35 -17.81
CA LYS A 99 18.07 -1.04 -18.04
C LYS A 99 17.41 0.02 -17.17
N TRP A 100 18.22 1.01 -16.81
CA TRP A 100 17.75 2.30 -16.34
C TRP A 100 17.14 3.11 -17.49
N SER A 101 16.43 4.18 -17.16
CA SER A 101 15.77 5.07 -18.11
C SER A 101 16.75 5.78 -19.06
N ASP A 102 18.03 5.89 -18.67
CA ASP A 102 19.14 6.40 -19.51
C ASP A 102 19.78 5.32 -20.41
N GLY A 103 19.33 4.07 -20.30
CA GLY A 103 19.80 2.92 -21.08
C GLY A 103 20.97 2.14 -20.45
N GLU A 104 21.53 2.61 -19.32
CA GLU A 104 22.59 1.88 -18.62
C GLU A 104 22.06 0.57 -18.01
N LYS A 105 22.89 -0.47 -18.00
CA LYS A 105 22.50 -1.82 -17.54
C LYS A 105 22.31 -1.88 -16.02
N ILE A 106 21.27 -2.59 -15.57
CA ILE A 106 21.08 -2.99 -14.17
C ILE A 106 21.61 -4.42 -13.99
N THR A 107 22.34 -4.65 -12.90
CA THR A 107 22.96 -5.96 -12.59
C THR A 107 22.71 -6.37 -11.15
N ALA A 108 23.11 -7.59 -10.77
CA ALA A 108 22.99 -8.05 -9.38
C ALA A 108 23.80 -7.18 -8.42
N ASN A 109 24.94 -6.61 -8.86
CA ASN A 109 25.71 -5.64 -8.10
C ASN A 109 24.94 -4.34 -7.84
N THR A 110 24.06 -3.93 -8.77
CA THR A 110 23.21 -2.75 -8.56
C THR A 110 22.30 -2.93 -7.35
N TYR A 111 21.68 -4.10 -7.18
CA TYR A 111 20.85 -4.40 -6.01
C TYR A 111 21.69 -4.54 -4.74
N LEU A 112 22.83 -5.24 -4.80
CA LEU A 112 23.79 -5.34 -3.70
C LEU A 112 24.14 -3.94 -3.15
N ASP A 113 24.60 -3.05 -4.01
CA ASP A 113 25.01 -1.71 -3.62
C ASP A 113 23.84 -0.85 -3.15
N SER A 114 22.64 -1.01 -3.74
CA SER A 114 21.44 -0.28 -3.33
C SER A 114 20.99 -0.67 -1.92
N TRP A 115 21.02 -1.97 -1.58
CA TRP A 115 20.61 -2.44 -0.26
C TRP A 115 21.60 -2.01 0.82
N PHE A 116 22.91 -2.04 0.53
CA PHE A 116 23.91 -1.46 1.44
C PHE A 116 23.73 0.05 1.60
N ASP A 117 23.45 0.75 0.51
CA ASP A 117 23.19 2.17 0.56
C ASP A 117 21.93 2.49 1.39
N SER A 118 20.89 1.66 1.35
CA SER A 118 19.72 1.76 2.23
C SER A 118 20.10 1.57 3.70
N LEU A 119 20.92 0.55 4.02
CA LEU A 119 21.44 0.31 5.37
C LEU A 119 22.35 1.43 5.88
N GLU A 120 22.93 2.23 4.99
CA GLU A 120 23.79 3.35 5.37
C GLU A 120 23.05 4.66 5.51
N ASN A 121 22.05 4.91 4.66
CA ASN A 121 21.51 6.25 4.44
C ASN A 121 19.99 6.36 4.64
N SER A 122 19.26 5.25 4.73
CA SER A 122 17.81 5.28 4.90
C SER A 122 17.43 5.86 6.26
N LYS A 123 16.46 6.77 6.22
CA LYS A 123 15.76 7.32 7.40
C LYS A 123 14.30 6.85 7.45
N SER A 124 13.91 5.91 6.58
CA SER A 124 12.56 5.37 6.56
C SER A 124 12.36 4.43 7.73
N ASP A 125 11.17 4.47 8.32
CA ASP A 125 10.75 3.47 9.31
C ASP A 125 10.69 2.07 8.70
N GLU A 126 10.66 1.92 7.36
CA GLU A 126 10.67 0.64 6.64
C GLU A 126 12.04 -0.06 6.62
N ILE A 127 13.11 0.61 7.09
CA ILE A 127 14.47 0.04 7.11
C ILE A 127 14.56 -1.27 7.90
N TYR A 128 13.67 -1.45 8.88
CA TYR A 128 13.60 -2.69 9.68
C TYR A 128 13.45 -3.94 8.81
N ARG A 129 12.88 -3.80 7.61
CA ARG A 129 12.72 -4.93 6.68
C ARG A 129 14.04 -5.52 6.24
N LEU A 130 15.12 -4.73 6.17
CA LEU A 130 16.44 -5.23 5.85
C LEU A 130 17.09 -5.96 7.04
N PHE A 131 16.62 -5.76 8.27
CA PHE A 131 17.21 -6.38 9.47
C PHE A 131 16.98 -7.89 9.55
N VAL A 132 16.08 -8.43 8.73
CA VAL A 132 15.92 -9.87 8.54
C VAL A 132 17.14 -10.51 7.87
N ILE A 133 17.91 -9.72 7.10
CA ILE A 133 19.15 -10.15 6.46
C ILE A 133 20.23 -10.31 7.53
N LYS A 134 20.98 -11.41 7.43
CA LYS A 134 22.04 -11.74 8.38
C LYS A 134 23.01 -10.58 8.55
N GLY A 135 23.23 -10.13 9.78
CA GLY A 135 24.16 -9.05 10.14
C GLY A 135 23.75 -7.63 9.72
N ALA A 136 22.60 -7.44 9.06
CA ALA A 136 22.22 -6.14 8.51
C ALA A 136 21.90 -5.10 9.59
N GLU A 137 21.25 -5.49 10.69
CA GLU A 137 20.94 -4.58 11.81
C GLU A 137 22.22 -4.11 12.54
N ASP A 138 23.17 -5.00 12.76
CA ASP A 138 24.46 -4.64 13.37
C ASP A 138 25.26 -3.70 12.45
N TYR A 139 25.23 -3.94 11.14
CA TYR A 139 25.84 -3.04 10.16
C TYR A 139 25.19 -1.65 10.14
N TYR A 140 23.85 -1.60 10.11
CA TYR A 140 23.09 -0.36 10.20
C TYR A 140 23.49 0.45 11.45
N ASN A 141 23.58 -0.23 12.60
CA ASN A 141 23.97 0.33 13.89
C ASN A 141 25.48 0.56 14.07
N LYS A 142 26.30 0.37 13.02
CA LYS A 142 27.77 0.56 13.03
C LYS A 142 28.50 -0.34 14.04
N LYS A 143 27.96 -1.53 14.30
CA LYS A 143 28.54 -2.56 15.18
C LYS A 143 29.33 -3.63 14.43
N SER A 144 29.11 -3.77 13.13
CA SER A 144 29.82 -4.73 12.26
C SER A 144 30.19 -4.09 10.90
N ASP A 145 30.98 -4.82 10.11
CA ASP A 145 31.43 -4.37 8.79
C ASP A 145 30.53 -4.92 7.66
N ARG A 146 30.76 -4.41 6.43
CA ARG A 146 30.02 -4.81 5.23
C ARG A 146 30.12 -6.32 4.96
N ALA A 147 31.26 -6.95 5.30
CA ALA A 147 31.53 -8.36 5.04
C ALA A 147 30.72 -9.31 5.94
N SER A 148 30.25 -8.83 7.10
CA SER A 148 29.37 -9.57 8.00
C SER A 148 27.92 -9.68 7.50
N VAL A 149 27.52 -8.85 6.52
CA VAL A 149 26.15 -8.81 6.01
C VAL A 149 25.93 -9.91 4.97
N GLY A 150 24.87 -10.68 5.13
CA GLY A 150 24.53 -11.85 4.32
C GLY A 150 23.98 -11.51 2.93
N ILE A 151 24.71 -10.73 2.12
CA ILE A 151 24.34 -10.44 0.73
C ILE A 151 25.59 -10.62 -0.13
N LYS A 152 25.51 -11.44 -1.18
CA LYS A 152 26.61 -11.66 -2.13
C LYS A 152 26.07 -11.73 -3.56
N VAL A 153 26.95 -11.45 -4.51
CA VAL A 153 26.66 -11.60 -5.94
C VAL A 153 27.55 -12.67 -6.52
N GLN A 154 26.96 -13.54 -7.34
CA GLN A 154 27.69 -14.50 -8.16
C GLN A 154 27.08 -14.46 -9.57
N ASP A 155 27.86 -14.01 -10.55
CA ASP A 155 27.39 -13.75 -11.92
C ASP A 155 26.17 -12.80 -11.93
N ASN A 156 25.02 -13.25 -12.44
CA ASN A 156 23.75 -12.52 -12.44
C ASN A 156 22.85 -12.87 -11.25
N LYS A 157 23.35 -13.61 -10.25
CA LYS A 157 22.60 -14.03 -9.07
C LYS A 157 22.90 -13.14 -7.87
N LEU A 158 21.85 -12.64 -7.21
CA LEU A 158 21.91 -12.03 -5.89
C LEU A 158 21.53 -13.10 -4.85
N ILE A 159 22.44 -13.42 -3.93
CA ILE A 159 22.25 -14.46 -2.91
C ILE A 159 22.19 -13.79 -1.55
N VAL A 160 21.14 -14.11 -0.79
CA VAL A 160 20.78 -13.46 0.48
C VAL A 160 20.66 -14.50 1.58
N SER A 161 21.33 -14.29 2.70
CA SER A 161 21.21 -15.10 3.91
C SER A 161 20.44 -14.35 5.00
N LEU A 162 19.50 -15.00 5.66
CA LEU A 162 18.59 -14.44 6.66
C LEU A 162 18.96 -14.89 8.08
N ASN A 163 18.59 -14.08 9.08
CA ASN A 163 18.74 -14.41 10.51
C ASN A 163 17.81 -15.55 10.94
N THR A 164 16.59 -15.55 10.41
CA THR A 164 15.52 -16.51 10.72
C THR A 164 14.85 -16.98 9.44
N PRO A 165 14.17 -18.16 9.45
CA PRO A 165 13.37 -18.60 8.31
C PRO A 165 12.28 -17.58 7.96
N ILE A 166 12.23 -17.12 6.72
CA ILE A 166 11.14 -16.31 6.18
C ILE A 166 10.69 -16.97 4.89
N LYS A 167 9.52 -17.61 4.92
CA LYS A 167 9.02 -18.44 3.81
C LYS A 167 8.61 -17.62 2.59
N ASN A 168 8.24 -16.36 2.79
CA ASN A 168 7.74 -15.44 1.79
C ASN A 168 8.71 -14.25 1.59
N PHE A 169 10.04 -14.46 1.68
CA PHE A 169 11.00 -13.36 1.54
C PHE A 169 10.96 -12.71 0.13
N ASP A 170 10.51 -13.45 -0.87
CA ASP A 170 10.16 -12.95 -2.20
C ASP A 170 9.07 -11.86 -2.17
N GLU A 171 8.13 -11.91 -1.24
CA GLU A 171 7.15 -10.83 -1.03
C GLU A 171 7.80 -9.60 -0.38
N TRP A 172 8.73 -9.79 0.55
CA TRP A 172 9.41 -8.69 1.26
C TRP A 172 10.19 -7.80 0.30
N VAL A 173 10.89 -8.41 -0.66
CA VAL A 173 11.71 -7.69 -1.65
C VAL A 173 10.89 -6.97 -2.74
N SER A 174 9.56 -7.02 -2.65
CA SER A 174 8.65 -6.18 -3.46
C SER A 174 8.47 -4.77 -2.88
N ASN A 175 8.87 -4.53 -1.62
CA ASN A 175 8.75 -3.22 -1.00
C ASN A 175 9.81 -2.23 -1.58
N PRO A 176 9.46 -0.94 -1.78
CA PRO A 176 10.37 0.07 -2.32
C PRO A 176 11.70 0.21 -1.58
N ILE A 177 11.78 -0.13 -0.29
CA ILE A 177 13.05 -0.10 0.45
C ILE A 177 14.13 -1.03 -0.17
N PHE A 178 13.71 -2.04 -0.93
CA PHE A 178 14.56 -2.98 -1.66
C PHE A 178 14.76 -2.63 -3.15
N TYR A 179 14.17 -1.55 -3.64
CA TYR A 179 14.32 -1.16 -5.04
C TYR A 179 15.76 -0.73 -5.34
N PRO A 180 16.25 -0.95 -6.57
CA PRO A 180 17.55 -0.45 -6.96
C PRO A 180 17.52 1.07 -7.00
N ILE A 181 18.63 1.72 -6.64
CA ILE A 181 18.77 3.17 -6.62
C ILE A 181 20.02 3.65 -7.35
N ARG A 182 19.95 4.88 -7.85
CA ARG A 182 21.08 5.65 -8.37
C ARG A 182 21.47 6.70 -7.35
N LYS A 183 22.71 6.68 -6.86
CA LYS A 183 23.17 7.63 -5.83
C LYS A 183 23.04 9.09 -6.29
N GLU A 184 23.27 9.34 -7.57
CA GLU A 184 23.10 10.64 -8.22
C GLU A 184 21.66 11.16 -8.20
N ASN A 185 20.63 10.31 -8.08
CA ASN A 185 19.23 10.76 -7.93
C ASN A 185 18.96 11.60 -6.69
N ARG A 186 19.90 11.65 -5.72
CA ARG A 186 19.79 12.50 -4.53
C ARG A 186 19.92 13.99 -4.88
N ASP A 187 20.68 14.30 -5.92
CA ASP A 187 21.00 15.68 -6.31
C ASP A 187 20.23 16.13 -7.58
N LEU A 188 19.52 15.21 -8.22
CA LEU A 188 18.72 15.47 -9.42
C LEU A 188 17.31 15.95 -9.07
N SER A 189 16.80 16.90 -9.88
CA SER A 189 15.38 17.26 -9.88
C SER A 189 14.51 16.08 -10.31
N LEU A 190 13.22 16.08 -9.95
CA LEU A 190 12.32 14.93 -10.16
C LEU A 190 12.25 14.47 -11.62
N ASP A 191 12.15 15.43 -12.55
CA ASP A 191 12.12 15.25 -14.01
C ASP A 191 13.45 14.74 -14.60
N LYS A 192 14.53 14.73 -13.81
CA LYS A 192 15.86 14.25 -14.21
C LYS A 192 16.27 12.96 -13.51
N LYS A 193 15.48 12.46 -12.57
CA LYS A 193 15.81 11.20 -11.87
C LYS A 193 15.90 10.06 -12.88
N ILE A 194 16.92 9.23 -12.70
CA ILE A 194 17.18 8.03 -13.48
C ILE A 194 16.46 6.86 -12.79
N VAL A 195 15.53 6.22 -13.49
CA VAL A 195 14.58 5.27 -12.90
C VAL A 195 14.52 3.97 -13.70
N ASN A 196 13.92 2.90 -13.17
CA ASN A 196 13.90 1.58 -13.83
C ASN A 196 12.50 0.98 -14.03
N GLY A 197 11.45 1.71 -13.67
CA GLY A 197 10.06 1.32 -13.83
C GLY A 197 9.50 1.65 -15.21
N ALA A 198 8.19 1.44 -15.35
CA ALA A 198 7.47 1.58 -16.62
C ALA A 198 7.29 3.03 -17.08
N PHE A 199 7.43 3.99 -16.17
CA PHE A 199 7.29 5.41 -16.45
C PHE A 199 8.46 6.20 -15.87
N LYS A 200 8.64 7.41 -16.38
CA LYS A 200 9.57 8.42 -15.87
C LYS A 200 8.87 9.78 -15.82
N VAL A 201 9.32 10.67 -14.96
CA VAL A 201 8.76 12.03 -14.86
C VAL A 201 9.24 12.83 -16.08
N SER A 202 8.31 13.35 -16.87
CA SER A 202 8.62 14.25 -18.00
C SER A 202 8.44 15.72 -17.63
N ASN A 203 7.54 16.03 -16.71
CA ASN A 203 7.30 17.38 -16.20
C ASN A 203 6.89 17.35 -14.73
N PHE A 204 7.34 18.34 -13.97
CA PHE A 204 6.92 18.57 -12.59
C PHE A 204 6.79 20.07 -12.32
N THR A 205 5.61 20.48 -11.88
CA THR A 205 5.29 21.86 -11.50
C THR A 205 4.56 21.87 -10.16
N ASP A 206 4.23 23.06 -9.65
CA ASP A 206 3.45 23.20 -8.42
C ASP A 206 2.01 22.64 -8.55
N ASP A 207 1.51 22.46 -9.78
CA ASP A 207 0.10 22.11 -10.04
C ASP A 207 -0.06 20.72 -10.68
N GLU A 208 1.01 20.13 -11.22
CA GLU A 208 0.94 18.82 -11.87
C GLU A 208 2.27 18.06 -11.90
N ILE A 209 2.14 16.72 -11.99
CA ILE A 209 3.20 15.78 -12.39
C ILE A 209 2.75 15.12 -13.69
N ILE A 210 3.61 15.11 -14.70
CA ILE A 210 3.41 14.33 -15.93
C ILE A 210 4.41 13.19 -15.94
N LEU A 211 3.90 11.97 -16.10
CA LEU A 211 4.73 10.78 -16.33
C LEU A 211 4.62 10.37 -17.79
N GLU A 212 5.74 10.10 -18.43
CA GLU A 212 5.79 9.51 -19.76
C GLU A 212 6.30 8.07 -19.68
N ARG A 213 5.87 7.24 -20.63
CA ARG A 213 6.33 5.85 -20.72
C ARG A 213 7.85 5.77 -20.89
N ASN A 214 8.49 4.91 -20.11
CA ASN A 214 9.92 4.64 -20.19
C ASN A 214 10.19 3.58 -21.28
N GLU A 215 10.71 4.00 -22.42
CA GLU A 215 11.00 3.09 -23.55
C GLU A 215 12.10 2.07 -23.25
N ASN A 216 12.96 2.33 -22.25
CA ASN A 216 14.01 1.42 -21.80
C ASN A 216 13.51 0.37 -20.79
N TYR A 217 12.26 0.45 -20.34
CA TYR A 217 11.67 -0.53 -19.43
C TYR A 217 11.59 -1.92 -20.08
N TRP A 218 11.96 -2.96 -19.34
CA TRP A 218 12.07 -4.32 -19.88
C TRP A 218 10.72 -4.85 -20.43
N ASP A 219 9.60 -4.48 -19.82
CA ASP A 219 8.23 -4.88 -20.25
C ASP A 219 7.49 -3.76 -20.99
N ASN A 220 8.22 -2.79 -21.58
CA ASN A 220 7.64 -1.64 -22.31
C ASN A 220 6.64 -2.06 -23.41
N ILE A 221 6.84 -3.22 -24.06
CA ILE A 221 5.94 -3.74 -25.09
C ILE A 221 4.51 -3.98 -24.57
N ASN A 222 4.37 -4.26 -23.28
CA ASN A 222 3.10 -4.52 -22.61
C ASN A 222 2.50 -3.26 -21.95
N THR A 223 3.30 -2.20 -21.75
CA THR A 223 2.82 -0.90 -21.25
C THR A 223 2.06 -0.12 -22.31
N LYS A 224 0.73 0.01 -22.14
CA LYS A 224 -0.17 0.67 -23.13
C LYS A 224 -0.29 2.17 -22.95
N LEU A 225 -0.40 2.63 -21.69
CA LEU A 225 -0.36 4.06 -21.37
C LEU A 225 0.91 4.71 -21.93
N LYS A 226 0.71 5.84 -22.60
CA LYS A 226 1.80 6.69 -23.10
C LYS A 226 2.15 7.77 -22.10
N GLU A 227 1.13 8.33 -21.47
CA GLU A 227 1.25 9.46 -20.56
C GLU A 227 0.26 9.30 -19.40
N ILE A 228 0.68 9.78 -18.23
CA ILE A 228 -0.16 9.89 -17.04
C ILE A 228 -0.07 11.34 -16.57
N LYS A 229 -1.23 11.98 -16.41
CA LYS A 229 -1.35 13.35 -15.93
C LYS A 229 -1.92 13.34 -14.52
N ILE A 230 -1.15 13.89 -13.60
CA ILE A 230 -1.48 13.88 -12.17
C ILE A 230 -1.62 15.32 -11.71
N SER A 231 -2.83 15.76 -11.42
CA SER A 231 -3.06 17.07 -10.81
C SER A 231 -2.62 17.06 -9.35
N LEU A 232 -2.07 18.18 -8.87
CA LEU A 232 -1.67 18.38 -7.48
C LEU A 232 -2.66 19.28 -6.78
N VAL A 233 -3.47 18.72 -5.88
CA VAL A 233 -4.56 19.43 -5.20
C VAL A 233 -4.39 19.31 -3.68
N GLU A 234 -4.57 20.41 -2.96
CA GLU A 234 -4.42 20.43 -1.49
C GLU A 234 -5.69 19.94 -0.77
N ASP A 235 -6.86 20.40 -1.22
CA ASP A 235 -8.13 20.07 -0.61
C ASP A 235 -8.72 18.78 -1.19
N GLY A 236 -8.92 17.79 -0.33
CA GLY A 236 -9.42 16.47 -0.74
C GLY A 236 -10.85 16.49 -1.30
N ILE A 237 -11.68 17.45 -0.88
CA ILE A 237 -13.03 17.59 -1.43
C ILE A 237 -12.93 18.11 -2.86
N MET A 238 -12.16 19.17 -3.10
CA MET A 238 -11.93 19.68 -4.46
C MET A 238 -11.34 18.61 -5.39
N ALA A 239 -10.38 17.82 -4.90
CA ALA A 239 -9.79 16.70 -5.62
C ALA A 239 -10.83 15.62 -5.98
N TYR A 240 -11.70 15.26 -5.03
CA TYR A 240 -12.81 14.32 -5.27
C TYR A 240 -13.78 14.86 -6.34
N GLU A 241 -14.15 16.14 -6.29
CA GLU A 241 -15.13 16.71 -7.23
C GLU A 241 -14.61 16.75 -8.68
N MET A 242 -13.31 16.55 -8.93
CA MET A 242 -12.77 16.38 -10.28
C MET A 242 -13.28 15.10 -10.96
N PHE A 243 -13.52 14.03 -10.19
CA PHE A 243 -13.96 12.73 -10.71
C PHE A 243 -15.35 12.78 -11.36
N PRO A 244 -16.43 13.26 -10.68
CA PRO A 244 -17.76 13.36 -11.30
C PRO A 244 -17.86 14.45 -12.38
N ARG A 245 -16.83 15.29 -12.56
CA ARG A 245 -16.73 16.26 -13.67
C ARG A 245 -15.97 15.71 -14.88
N ASP A 246 -15.58 14.43 -14.85
CA ASP A 246 -14.78 13.76 -15.89
C ASP A 246 -13.42 14.44 -16.13
N GLU A 247 -12.86 15.13 -15.13
CA GLU A 247 -11.53 15.74 -15.18
C GLU A 247 -10.42 14.73 -14.83
N ILE A 248 -10.76 13.65 -14.13
CA ILE A 248 -9.88 12.54 -13.78
C ILE A 248 -10.58 11.19 -14.03
N ASP A 249 -9.79 10.19 -14.40
CA ASP A 249 -10.23 8.82 -14.67
C ASP A 249 -10.36 7.98 -13.40
N TYR A 250 -9.61 8.35 -12.36
CA TYR A 250 -9.45 7.58 -11.13
C TYR A 250 -9.27 8.48 -9.90
N PHE A 251 -9.96 8.12 -8.81
CA PHE A 251 -9.81 8.77 -7.52
C PHE A 251 -9.80 7.74 -6.37
N GLY A 252 -8.79 7.81 -5.50
CA GLY A 252 -8.64 6.91 -4.35
C GLY A 252 -7.19 6.54 -4.06
N GLU A 253 -7.00 5.69 -3.06
CA GLU A 253 -5.68 5.14 -2.72
C GLU A 253 -5.09 4.39 -3.93
N PRO A 254 -3.76 4.38 -4.14
CA PRO A 254 -2.75 5.03 -3.31
C PRO A 254 -2.50 6.50 -3.68
N PHE A 255 -3.17 7.05 -4.70
CA PHE A 255 -2.89 8.39 -5.22
C PHE A 255 -3.46 9.50 -4.34
N TYR A 256 -4.70 9.35 -3.86
CA TYR A 256 -5.35 10.31 -2.99
C TYR A 256 -6.28 9.62 -1.99
N SER A 257 -6.18 9.93 -0.70
CA SER A 257 -7.08 9.35 0.30
C SER A 257 -8.52 9.84 0.12
N MET A 258 -9.48 8.90 0.17
CA MET A 258 -10.90 9.23 0.07
C MET A 258 -11.35 10.14 1.23
N PRO A 259 -11.91 11.34 0.97
CA PRO A 259 -12.41 12.20 2.03
C PRO A 259 -13.55 11.52 2.79
N PHE A 260 -13.44 11.44 4.11
CA PHE A 260 -14.46 10.81 4.95
C PHE A 260 -15.86 11.39 4.71
N ASP A 261 -15.98 12.70 4.53
CA ASP A 261 -17.25 13.39 4.27
C ASP A 261 -17.90 13.03 2.93
N ARG A 262 -17.16 12.35 2.04
CA ARG A 262 -17.66 11.85 0.74
C ARG A 262 -17.95 10.36 0.75
N LEU A 263 -17.58 9.60 1.78
CA LEU A 263 -17.80 8.15 1.82
C LEU A 263 -19.27 7.77 1.58
N ASN A 264 -20.22 8.39 2.28
CA ASN A 264 -21.65 8.10 2.09
C ASN A 264 -22.11 8.28 0.63
N GLN A 265 -21.58 9.28 -0.08
CA GLN A 265 -21.90 9.49 -1.49
C GLN A 265 -21.21 8.45 -2.37
N VAL A 266 -19.90 8.28 -2.18
CA VAL A 266 -19.04 7.29 -2.88
C VAL A 266 -19.63 5.89 -2.78
N ASN A 267 -20.18 5.51 -1.62
CA ASN A 267 -20.76 4.20 -1.37
C ASN A 267 -22.02 3.91 -2.19
N THR A 268 -22.61 4.92 -2.83
CA THR A 268 -23.77 4.77 -3.72
C THR A 268 -23.41 4.76 -5.20
N LEU A 269 -22.16 5.05 -5.56
CA LEU A 269 -21.72 5.19 -6.94
C LEU A 269 -21.46 3.81 -7.59
N PRO A 270 -21.91 3.57 -8.84
CA PRO A 270 -21.58 2.35 -9.58
C PRO A 270 -20.08 2.24 -9.94
N GLU A 271 -19.35 3.37 -9.94
CA GLU A 271 -17.91 3.45 -10.17
C GLU A 271 -17.08 2.99 -8.96
N LYS A 272 -17.72 2.75 -7.81
CA LYS A 272 -17.05 2.29 -6.59
C LYS A 272 -16.47 0.89 -6.78
N LEU A 273 -15.17 0.78 -6.52
CA LEU A 273 -14.46 -0.48 -6.38
C LEU A 273 -13.91 -0.58 -4.96
N VAL A 274 -13.85 -1.80 -4.42
CA VAL A 274 -13.28 -2.09 -3.11
C VAL A 274 -12.23 -3.17 -3.25
N PHE A 275 -11.02 -2.90 -2.78
CA PHE A 275 -9.90 -3.83 -2.86
C PHE A 275 -9.38 -4.22 -1.47
N PRO A 276 -9.22 -5.52 -1.18
CA PRO A 276 -8.55 -5.96 0.03
C PRO A 276 -7.08 -5.53 0.07
N THR A 277 -6.63 -5.02 1.22
CA THR A 277 -5.21 -4.67 1.44
C THR A 277 -4.69 -5.24 2.75
N THR A 278 -3.39 -5.26 2.95
CA THR A 278 -2.72 -5.65 4.21
C THR A 278 -2.39 -4.45 5.10
N ARG A 279 -3.31 -3.48 5.12
CA ARG A 279 -3.26 -2.29 5.95
C ARG A 279 -4.07 -2.54 7.22
N TYR A 280 -3.44 -2.42 8.38
CA TYR A 280 -4.03 -2.79 9.65
C TYR A 280 -4.10 -1.60 10.60
N TRP A 281 -5.30 -1.30 11.09
CA TRP A 281 -5.56 -0.31 12.13
C TRP A 281 -5.44 -0.92 13.52
N TYR A 282 -4.79 -0.21 14.42
CA TYR A 282 -4.70 -0.56 15.83
C TYR A 282 -4.58 0.69 16.69
N ILE A 283 -4.86 0.55 17.98
CA ILE A 283 -4.55 1.59 18.97
C ILE A 283 -3.32 1.15 19.74
N SER A 284 -2.24 1.92 19.61
CA SER A 284 -1.06 1.76 20.44
C SER A 284 -1.23 2.47 21.77
N ILE A 285 -0.44 2.06 22.77
CA ILE A 285 -0.40 2.68 24.09
C ILE A 285 1.02 3.17 24.38
N PRO A 286 1.47 4.30 23.76
CA PRO A 286 2.81 4.82 23.98
C PRO A 286 3.02 5.27 25.44
N ASN A 287 1.93 5.56 26.14
CA ASN A 287 1.90 5.85 27.57
C ASN A 287 2.92 6.92 28.00
N LYS A 288 3.00 8.04 27.25
CA LYS A 288 3.98 9.12 27.54
C LYS A 288 3.76 9.78 28.90
N ASN A 289 2.55 9.66 29.45
CA ASN A 289 2.18 10.08 30.79
C ASN A 289 2.58 9.07 31.89
N LYS A 290 3.18 7.93 31.54
CA LYS A 290 3.71 6.90 32.46
C LYS A 290 2.66 6.24 33.37
N GLU A 291 1.42 6.15 32.91
CA GLU A 291 0.33 5.49 33.60
C GLU A 291 0.39 3.97 33.46
N LYS A 292 0.96 3.29 34.45
CA LYS A 292 1.18 1.83 34.38
C LYS A 292 -0.09 1.00 34.39
N PHE A 293 -1.25 1.58 34.70
CA PHE A 293 -2.51 0.85 34.72
C PHE A 293 -2.86 0.22 33.36
N PHE A 294 -2.58 0.93 32.26
CA PHE A 294 -2.84 0.44 30.90
C PHE A 294 -1.76 -0.53 30.37
N ASP A 295 -0.63 -0.66 31.09
CA ASP A 295 0.41 -1.65 30.81
C ASP A 295 0.00 -3.07 31.29
N LYS A 296 -1.10 -3.20 32.04
CA LYS A 296 -1.66 -4.49 32.45
C LYS A 296 -2.40 -5.16 31.30
N THR A 297 -2.02 -6.38 30.98
CA THR A 297 -2.62 -7.17 29.90
C THR A 297 -4.10 -7.40 30.11
N GLU A 298 -4.55 -7.62 31.34
CA GLU A 298 -5.96 -7.82 31.69
C GLU A 298 -6.79 -6.59 31.35
N ILE A 299 -6.24 -5.39 31.58
CA ILE A 299 -6.90 -4.12 31.23
C ILE A 299 -7.00 -3.98 29.71
N ARG A 300 -5.93 -4.28 28.97
CA ARG A 300 -5.96 -4.23 27.50
C ARG A 300 -6.94 -5.24 26.90
N LYS A 301 -7.06 -6.43 27.50
CA LYS A 301 -8.07 -7.44 27.11
C LYS A 301 -9.48 -6.92 27.28
N LEU A 302 -9.78 -6.22 28.38
CA LEU A 302 -11.10 -5.61 28.61
C LEU A 302 -11.35 -4.44 27.64
N MET A 303 -10.34 -3.62 27.37
CA MET A 303 -10.40 -2.53 26.39
C MET A 303 -10.66 -3.02 24.97
N TYR A 304 -10.04 -4.15 24.59
CA TYR A 304 -10.29 -4.81 23.31
C TYR A 304 -11.68 -5.47 23.27
N ALA A 305 -12.11 -6.12 24.35
CA ALA A 305 -13.41 -6.82 24.42
C ALA A 305 -14.63 -5.92 24.15
N VAL A 306 -14.51 -4.61 24.38
CA VAL A 306 -15.57 -3.63 24.12
C VAL A 306 -15.34 -2.84 22.83
N SER A 307 -14.29 -3.16 22.06
CA SER A 307 -14.07 -2.57 20.75
C SER A 307 -15.03 -3.17 19.73
N ASP A 308 -15.26 -2.47 18.61
CA ASP A 308 -16.24 -2.89 17.61
C ASP A 308 -15.71 -2.67 16.18
N PRO A 309 -14.66 -3.41 15.78
CA PRO A 309 -14.11 -3.34 14.43
C PRO A 309 -15.10 -3.79 13.35
N GLU A 310 -16.07 -4.65 13.67
CA GLU A 310 -17.16 -5.01 12.74
C GLU A 310 -18.02 -3.78 12.39
N PHE A 311 -18.42 -2.99 13.38
CA PHE A 311 -19.11 -1.71 13.14
C PHE A 311 -18.25 -0.72 12.36
N MET A 312 -16.94 -0.68 12.62
CA MET A 312 -16.04 0.20 11.85
C MET A 312 -16.05 -0.14 10.36
N GLY A 313 -15.91 -1.42 10.00
CA GLY A 313 -15.92 -1.86 8.61
C GLY A 313 -17.27 -1.71 7.91
N ASN A 314 -18.35 -2.06 8.60
CA ASN A 314 -19.68 -2.13 8.02
C ASN A 314 -20.42 -0.78 8.02
N VAL A 315 -20.16 0.10 8.99
CA VAL A 315 -20.92 1.33 9.20
C VAL A 315 -20.08 2.60 9.08
N ILE A 316 -18.81 2.58 9.49
CA ILE A 316 -17.95 3.77 9.36
C ILE A 316 -17.34 3.85 7.96
N LEU A 317 -16.80 2.73 7.46
CA LEU A 317 -16.20 2.64 6.12
C LEU A 317 -17.21 2.23 5.04
N GLU A 318 -18.21 1.43 5.41
CA GLU A 318 -19.21 0.82 4.52
C GLU A 318 -18.59 0.10 3.29
N ASN A 319 -17.44 -0.55 3.51
CA ASN A 319 -16.74 -1.32 2.49
C ASN A 319 -16.42 -2.75 2.96
N ASN A 320 -17.00 -3.17 4.09
CA ASN A 320 -16.82 -4.50 4.69
C ASN A 320 -15.37 -4.83 5.06
N SER A 321 -14.56 -3.82 5.38
CA SER A 321 -13.23 -4.00 5.98
C SER A 321 -13.33 -4.91 7.22
N PRO A 322 -12.66 -6.07 7.25
CA PRO A 322 -12.83 -7.02 8.34
C PRO A 322 -12.01 -6.63 9.58
N ALA A 323 -12.37 -7.17 10.74
CA ALA A 323 -11.52 -7.11 11.91
C ALA A 323 -10.19 -7.87 11.67
N ILE A 324 -9.08 -7.43 12.26
CA ILE A 324 -7.78 -8.13 12.14
C ILE A 324 -7.90 -9.58 12.63
N PHE A 325 -8.56 -9.73 13.78
CA PHE A 325 -8.94 -11.01 14.36
C PHE A 325 -10.46 -11.05 14.47
N PRO A 326 -11.09 -12.23 14.31
CA PRO A 326 -12.54 -12.37 14.47
C PRO A 326 -13.04 -11.75 15.79
N HIS A 327 -13.77 -10.64 15.67
CA HIS A 327 -14.26 -9.87 16.81
C HIS A 327 -15.62 -9.28 16.47
N PRO A 328 -16.71 -10.02 16.77
CA PRO A 328 -18.05 -9.57 16.43
C PRO A 328 -18.46 -8.38 17.30
N HIS A 329 -19.50 -7.67 16.86
CA HIS A 329 -20.15 -6.62 17.64
C HIS A 329 -20.37 -7.06 19.10
N PRO A 330 -19.89 -6.29 20.10
CA PRO A 330 -19.95 -6.72 21.49
C PRO A 330 -21.40 -6.71 22.00
N SER A 331 -21.88 -7.88 22.42
CA SER A 331 -23.20 -8.00 23.06
C SER A 331 -23.26 -7.25 24.39
N SER A 332 -24.48 -6.92 24.85
CA SER A 332 -24.68 -6.30 26.17
C SER A 332 -24.07 -7.12 27.32
N ASP A 333 -24.06 -8.45 27.22
CA ASP A 333 -23.44 -9.32 28.22
C ASP A 333 -21.92 -9.17 28.26
N VAL A 334 -21.28 -9.04 27.09
CA VAL A 334 -19.84 -8.78 26.98
C VAL A 334 -19.50 -7.42 27.59
N LEU A 335 -20.27 -6.37 27.26
CA LEU A 335 -20.08 -5.02 27.80
C LEU A 335 -20.22 -4.99 29.33
N ASN A 336 -21.29 -5.60 29.87
CA ASN A 336 -21.55 -5.65 31.31
C ASN A 336 -20.47 -6.41 32.06
N LYS A 337 -20.08 -7.60 31.56
CA LYS A 337 -19.00 -8.39 32.17
C LYS A 337 -17.68 -7.64 32.15
N ALA A 338 -17.33 -7.03 31.02
CA ALA A 338 -16.08 -6.28 30.91
C ALA A 338 -16.04 -5.12 31.91
N LYS A 339 -17.16 -4.40 32.08
CA LYS A 339 -17.30 -3.32 33.06
C LYS A 339 -17.08 -3.83 34.49
N GLU A 340 -17.78 -4.89 34.90
CA GLU A 340 -17.63 -5.46 36.25
C GLU A 340 -16.19 -5.91 36.53
N ASP A 341 -15.56 -6.59 35.56
CA ASP A 341 -14.19 -7.08 35.72
C ASP A 341 -13.18 -5.93 35.76
N PHE A 342 -13.42 -4.85 34.99
CA PHE A 342 -12.61 -3.64 35.06
C PHE A 342 -12.72 -2.97 36.43
N GLU A 343 -13.93 -2.81 36.97
CA GLU A 343 -14.19 -2.24 38.29
C GLU A 343 -13.49 -3.05 39.39
N LYS A 344 -13.60 -4.39 39.36
CA LYS A 344 -12.89 -5.28 40.29
C LYS A 344 -11.37 -5.11 40.22
N ILE A 345 -10.78 -5.03 39.03
CA ILE A 345 -9.32 -4.84 38.88
C ILE A 345 -8.90 -3.47 39.44
N LYS A 346 -9.69 -2.42 39.17
CA LYS A 346 -9.44 -1.07 39.68
C LYS A 346 -9.47 -1.03 41.21
N GLU A 347 -10.49 -1.62 41.83
CA GLU A 347 -10.63 -1.72 43.29
C GLU A 347 -9.50 -2.54 43.92
N ASN A 348 -9.23 -3.74 43.39
CA ASN A 348 -8.18 -4.62 43.91
C ASN A 348 -6.78 -4.03 43.79
N SER A 349 -6.56 -3.15 42.82
CA SER A 349 -5.28 -2.44 42.66
C SER A 349 -5.24 -1.06 43.33
N ASN A 350 -6.29 -0.68 44.06
CA ASN A 350 -6.46 0.63 44.69
C ASN A 350 -6.13 1.79 43.72
N PHE A 351 -6.54 1.63 42.46
CA PHE A 351 -6.20 2.54 41.39
C PHE A 351 -7.27 3.62 41.23
N ASN A 352 -6.82 4.88 41.11
CA ASN A 352 -7.67 6.01 40.78
C ASN A 352 -7.11 6.71 39.54
N PHE A 353 -8.01 7.11 38.64
CA PHE A 353 -7.62 7.87 37.46
C PHE A 353 -7.06 9.24 37.86
N SER A 354 -6.16 9.76 37.03
CA SER A 354 -5.69 11.14 37.16
C SER A 354 -6.85 12.14 37.03
N GLU A 355 -6.74 13.28 37.72
CA GLU A 355 -7.63 14.43 37.51
C GLU A 355 -7.49 15.01 36.09
N THR A 356 -6.32 14.83 35.46
CA THR A 356 -6.10 15.22 34.07
C THR A 356 -6.53 14.09 33.15
N PRO A 357 -7.39 14.35 32.15
CA PRO A 357 -7.80 13.32 31.20
C PRO A 357 -6.62 12.72 30.43
N TYR A 358 -6.67 11.41 30.22
CA TYR A 358 -5.77 10.68 29.32
C TYR A 358 -5.99 11.13 27.88
N VAL A 359 -4.92 11.15 27.10
CA VAL A 359 -4.95 11.67 25.73
C VAL A 359 -5.07 10.52 24.74
N ALA A 360 -6.12 10.55 23.93
CA ALA A 360 -6.28 9.71 22.75
C ALA A 360 -6.01 10.54 21.49
N TYR A 361 -4.95 10.20 20.77
CA TYR A 361 -4.41 10.98 19.66
C TYR A 361 -4.79 10.39 18.30
N PHE A 362 -5.17 11.27 17.38
CA PHE A 362 -5.31 11.01 15.94
C PHE A 362 -4.52 12.08 15.16
N GLU A 363 -4.13 11.79 13.92
CA GLU A 363 -3.37 12.75 13.11
C GLU A 363 -4.23 13.97 12.71
N ASN A 364 -3.61 15.15 12.65
CA ASN A 364 -4.35 16.37 12.33
C ASN A 364 -4.97 16.30 10.92
N ASN A 365 -6.16 16.87 10.76
CA ASN A 365 -6.95 16.81 9.52
C ASN A 365 -7.33 15.41 9.02
N ASN A 366 -7.13 14.35 9.82
CA ASN A 366 -7.56 13.00 9.47
C ASN A 366 -8.90 12.65 10.14
N LEU A 367 -10.00 12.94 9.45
CA LEU A 367 -11.35 12.72 9.99
C LEU A 367 -11.69 11.23 10.15
N LEU A 368 -11.19 10.37 9.26
CA LEU A 368 -11.40 8.92 9.36
C LEU A 368 -10.77 8.37 10.63
N GLU A 369 -9.49 8.70 10.88
CA GLU A 369 -8.81 8.31 12.12
C GLU A 369 -9.56 8.77 13.37
N LYS A 370 -10.02 10.03 13.36
CA LYS A 370 -10.82 10.57 14.46
C LYS A 370 -12.08 9.75 14.69
N LYS A 371 -12.80 9.35 13.63
CA LYS A 371 -14.06 8.60 13.71
C LYS A 371 -13.82 7.17 14.22
N LEU A 372 -12.81 6.49 13.69
CA LEU A 372 -12.40 5.16 14.16
C LEU A 372 -11.98 5.20 15.63
N LEU A 373 -11.14 6.16 16.03
CA LEU A 373 -10.69 6.32 17.41
C LEU A 373 -11.86 6.63 18.36
N LEU A 374 -12.75 7.55 17.99
CA LEU A 374 -13.96 7.88 18.77
C LEU A 374 -14.87 6.67 18.94
N SER A 375 -15.00 5.82 17.92
CA SER A 375 -15.84 4.62 17.99
C SER A 375 -15.35 3.61 19.03
N THR A 376 -14.05 3.60 19.32
CA THR A 376 -13.47 2.75 20.38
C THR A 376 -13.49 3.47 21.74
N VAL A 377 -12.99 4.70 21.78
CA VAL A 377 -12.83 5.49 23.01
C VAL A 377 -14.17 5.78 23.70
N LYS A 378 -15.27 5.91 22.95
CA LYS A 378 -16.61 6.07 23.53
C LYS A 378 -16.97 4.91 24.48
N GLU A 379 -16.57 3.68 24.16
CA GLU A 379 -16.86 2.52 24.99
C GLU A 379 -15.98 2.51 26.23
N TRP A 380 -14.72 2.93 26.11
CA TRP A 380 -13.82 3.07 27.27
C TRP A 380 -14.30 4.14 28.25
N ILE A 381 -14.80 5.27 27.76
CA ILE A 381 -15.44 6.30 28.59
C ILE A 381 -16.75 5.79 29.18
N GLY A 382 -17.59 5.14 28.36
CA GLY A 382 -18.92 4.67 28.73
C GLY A 382 -18.91 3.56 29.77
N GLN A 383 -18.18 2.48 29.49
CA GLN A 383 -18.11 1.26 30.29
C GLN A 383 -17.17 1.43 31.48
N PHE A 384 -15.95 1.95 31.26
CA PHE A 384 -14.89 1.96 32.28
C PHE A 384 -14.68 3.31 32.98
N LYS A 385 -15.40 4.35 32.56
CA LYS A 385 -15.29 5.72 33.08
C LYS A 385 -13.86 6.27 33.01
N ILE A 386 -13.07 5.83 32.03
CA ILE A 386 -11.72 6.36 31.81
C ILE A 386 -11.89 7.81 31.33
N PRO A 387 -11.30 8.81 32.00
CA PRO A 387 -11.39 10.20 31.57
C PRO A 387 -10.48 10.40 30.36
N ILE A 388 -11.04 10.38 29.14
CA ILE A 388 -10.27 10.50 27.90
C ILE A 388 -10.63 11.79 27.16
N ARG A 389 -9.60 12.51 26.70
CA ARG A 389 -9.71 13.60 25.74
C ARG A 389 -9.18 13.14 24.38
N VAL A 390 -10.02 13.19 23.36
CA VAL A 390 -9.63 12.92 21.97
C VAL A 390 -9.12 14.21 21.32
N THR A 391 -7.92 14.20 20.73
CA THR A 391 -7.30 15.41 20.16
C THR A 391 -6.26 15.08 19.09
N SER A 392 -6.00 16.02 18.18
CA SER A 392 -4.86 15.99 17.25
C SER A 392 -3.65 16.79 17.74
N ASN A 393 -3.71 17.35 18.96
CA ASN A 393 -2.58 18.08 19.55
C ASN A 393 -1.57 17.10 20.17
N SER A 394 -0.32 17.16 19.70
CA SER A 394 0.80 16.31 20.15
C SER A 394 1.57 16.84 21.36
N ASP A 395 1.32 18.08 21.81
CA ASP A 395 2.02 18.74 22.93
C ASP A 395 1.70 18.10 24.29
N SER A 396 0.57 17.39 24.36
CA SER A 396 0.17 16.65 25.56
C SER A 396 0.76 15.23 25.57
N GLY A 397 1.00 14.68 26.75
CA GLY A 397 1.47 13.31 26.90
C GLY A 397 0.46 12.29 26.36
N ILE A 398 0.70 11.79 25.14
CA ILE A 398 -0.17 10.82 24.47
C ILE A 398 -0.22 9.51 25.26
N THR A 399 -1.43 9.10 25.64
CA THR A 399 -1.69 7.81 26.30
C THR A 399 -2.05 6.74 25.29
N PHE A 400 -2.98 7.05 24.38
CA PHE A 400 -3.47 6.17 23.31
C PHE A 400 -3.26 6.85 21.96
N ARG A 401 -2.90 6.10 20.95
CA ARG A 401 -2.74 6.61 19.58
C ARG A 401 -3.35 5.62 18.60
N ILE A 402 -4.28 6.07 17.76
CA ILE A 402 -4.69 5.28 16.61
C ILE A 402 -3.57 5.30 15.58
N GLU A 403 -3.26 4.14 15.01
CA GLU A 403 -2.20 3.96 14.01
C GLU A 403 -2.70 3.02 12.92
N LYS A 404 -2.19 3.21 11.71
CA LYS A 404 -2.29 2.24 10.62
C LYS A 404 -0.91 1.77 10.21
N TYR A 405 -0.80 0.49 9.84
CA TYR A 405 0.43 -0.05 9.27
C TYR A 405 0.15 -0.87 8.01
N LEU A 406 0.90 -0.61 6.94
CA LEU A 406 0.85 -1.39 5.72
C LEU A 406 1.93 -2.47 5.76
N VAL A 407 1.53 -3.73 5.87
CA VAL A 407 2.47 -4.86 6.00
C VAL A 407 3.21 -5.13 4.70
N GLY A 408 2.54 -4.98 3.57
CA GLY A 408 3.18 -5.07 2.25
C GLY A 408 3.60 -6.50 1.85
N THR A 409 2.95 -7.51 2.41
CA THR A 409 3.08 -8.94 2.08
C THR A 409 1.71 -9.60 2.25
N ASN A 410 1.55 -10.86 1.82
CA ASN A 410 0.29 -11.59 2.01
C ASN A 410 0.20 -12.31 3.35
N ASN A 411 1.29 -12.34 4.11
CA ASN A 411 1.42 -13.12 5.33
C ASN A 411 1.15 -12.26 6.56
N MET A 412 0.03 -12.50 7.24
CA MET A 412 -0.33 -11.82 8.49
C MET A 412 0.77 -11.91 9.56
N ASN A 413 1.59 -12.97 9.57
CA ASN A 413 2.68 -13.09 10.54
C ASN A 413 3.74 -11.96 10.40
N ASP A 414 3.79 -11.30 9.24
CA ASP A 414 4.69 -10.16 9.03
C ASP A 414 4.20 -8.91 9.79
N LEU A 415 2.91 -8.82 10.13
CA LEU A 415 2.41 -7.87 11.12
C LEU A 415 3.08 -8.09 12.48
N TYR A 416 3.24 -9.35 12.90
CA TYR A 416 3.90 -9.67 14.18
C TYR A 416 5.36 -9.26 14.16
N HIS A 417 6.05 -9.41 13.04
CA HIS A 417 7.41 -8.92 12.90
C HIS A 417 7.48 -7.41 13.14
N TYR A 418 6.60 -6.63 12.51
CA TYR A 418 6.54 -5.18 12.70
C TYR A 418 6.20 -4.80 14.16
N ILE A 419 5.20 -5.45 14.77
CA ILE A 419 4.80 -5.20 16.16
C ILE A 419 5.92 -5.58 17.15
N ASN A 420 6.63 -6.69 16.90
CA ASN A 420 7.78 -7.11 17.68
C ASN A 420 8.91 -6.08 17.61
N TYR A 421 9.24 -5.61 16.40
CA TYR A 421 10.23 -4.57 16.18
C TYR A 421 9.84 -3.26 16.88
N LYS A 422 8.63 -2.77 16.64
CA LYS A 422 8.18 -1.45 17.12
C LYS A 422 7.97 -1.39 18.63
N TYR A 423 7.47 -2.46 19.24
CA TYR A 423 7.08 -2.49 20.65
C TYR A 423 7.95 -3.39 21.52
N GLY A 424 9.03 -3.97 20.96
CA GLY A 424 9.97 -4.81 21.72
C GLY A 424 9.34 -6.10 22.24
N THR A 425 8.46 -6.71 21.44
CA THR A 425 7.75 -7.96 21.80
C THR A 425 8.27 -9.17 21.02
N ASN A 426 7.72 -10.36 21.26
CA ASN A 426 8.16 -11.61 20.63
C ASN A 426 6.98 -12.54 20.29
N ILE A 427 5.98 -11.99 19.62
CA ILE A 427 4.75 -12.66 19.21
C ILE A 427 5.00 -13.50 17.97
N LYS A 428 4.46 -14.72 17.96
CA LYS A 428 4.63 -15.71 16.90
C LYS A 428 3.31 -16.33 16.43
N SER A 429 2.20 -16.02 17.08
CA SER A 429 0.87 -16.52 16.73
C SER A 429 -0.23 -15.57 17.16
N ASP A 430 -1.42 -15.74 16.56
CA ASP A 430 -2.64 -15.01 16.92
C ASP A 430 -3.00 -15.21 18.39
N GLU A 431 -2.83 -16.42 18.92
CA GLU A 431 -3.08 -16.72 20.34
C GLU A 431 -2.12 -15.93 21.24
N GLU A 432 -0.83 -15.90 20.93
CA GLU A 432 0.14 -15.08 21.66
C GLU A 432 -0.17 -13.59 21.55
N PHE A 433 -0.59 -13.12 20.36
CA PHE A 433 -1.00 -11.73 20.14
C PHE A 433 -2.19 -11.38 21.02
N LEU A 434 -3.28 -12.15 20.97
CA LEU A 434 -4.50 -11.90 21.75
C LEU A 434 -4.29 -12.13 23.25
N ASN A 435 -3.32 -12.96 23.64
CA ASN A 435 -2.97 -13.15 25.04
C ASN A 435 -2.13 -12.02 25.63
N THR A 436 -1.31 -11.34 24.82
CA THR A 436 -0.42 -10.27 25.28
C THR A 436 -0.93 -8.86 24.95
N LEU A 437 -1.69 -8.72 23.87
CA LEU A 437 -2.26 -7.49 23.29
C LEU A 437 -1.28 -6.31 23.36
N PRO A 438 -0.13 -6.36 22.66
CA PRO A 438 0.84 -5.25 22.69
C PRO A 438 0.22 -3.92 22.21
N VAL A 439 -0.78 -4.02 21.36
CA VAL A 439 -1.65 -2.96 20.87
C VAL A 439 -3.10 -3.48 20.88
N ILE A 440 -4.09 -2.59 20.79
CA ILE A 440 -5.49 -2.98 20.61
C ILE A 440 -5.76 -3.12 19.11
N PRO A 441 -5.92 -4.34 18.56
CA PRO A 441 -6.15 -4.54 17.13
C PRO A 441 -7.57 -4.10 16.77
N LEU A 442 -7.72 -3.44 15.62
CA LEU A 442 -9.02 -3.01 15.11
C LEU A 442 -9.37 -3.76 13.83
N LEU A 443 -9.13 -3.16 12.66
CA LEU A 443 -9.56 -3.67 11.36
C LEU A 443 -8.41 -3.74 10.35
N GLN A 444 -8.56 -4.64 9.38
CA GLN A 444 -7.84 -4.63 8.12
C GLN A 444 -8.60 -3.71 7.15
N GLU A 445 -7.99 -2.61 6.75
CA GLU A 445 -8.60 -1.64 5.85
C GLU A 445 -8.60 -2.16 4.41
N TYR A 446 -9.77 -2.13 3.79
CA TYR A 446 -9.92 -2.26 2.35
C TYR A 446 -9.92 -0.87 1.72
N ASP A 447 -9.31 -0.74 0.55
CA ASP A 447 -9.26 0.53 -0.17
C ASP A 447 -10.56 0.70 -0.97
N THR A 448 -11.27 1.80 -0.72
CA THR A 448 -12.42 2.23 -1.53
C THR A 448 -11.93 3.24 -2.56
N VAL A 449 -12.18 2.96 -3.83
CA VAL A 449 -11.69 3.77 -4.96
C VAL A 449 -12.78 3.97 -5.99
N LEU A 450 -12.63 4.99 -6.82
CA LEU A 450 -13.52 5.31 -7.94
C LEU A 450 -12.75 5.21 -9.24
N SER A 451 -13.38 4.56 -10.23
CA SER A 451 -12.84 4.48 -11.58
C SER A 451 -13.93 4.57 -12.62
N HIS A 452 -13.68 5.38 -13.64
CA HIS A 452 -14.50 5.37 -14.84
C HIS A 452 -14.39 4.03 -15.59
N SER A 453 -15.46 3.67 -16.29
CA SER A 453 -15.60 2.36 -16.94
C SER A 453 -14.70 2.15 -18.17
N ASN A 454 -14.17 3.25 -18.72
CA ASN A 454 -13.17 3.28 -19.78
C ASN A 454 -11.78 2.83 -19.29
N VAL A 455 -11.51 2.88 -17.97
CA VAL A 455 -10.25 2.41 -17.40
C VAL A 455 -10.30 0.90 -17.21
N ARG A 456 -9.46 0.17 -17.94
CA ARG A 456 -9.31 -1.29 -17.78
C ARG A 456 -7.99 -1.63 -17.12
N GLY A 457 -7.97 -2.75 -16.40
CA GLY A 457 -6.75 -3.29 -15.79
C GLY A 457 -6.44 -2.75 -14.40
N ILE A 458 -7.36 -2.00 -13.78
CA ILE A 458 -7.23 -1.62 -12.37
C ILE A 458 -7.28 -2.86 -11.50
N ASN A 459 -6.23 -3.01 -10.70
CA ASN A 459 -6.15 -3.99 -9.64
C ASN A 459 -5.20 -3.46 -8.57
N ALA A 460 -5.70 -3.23 -7.36
CA ALA A 460 -4.84 -2.94 -6.23
C ALA A 460 -4.23 -4.25 -5.72
N ASN A 461 -2.92 -4.28 -5.54
CA ASN A 461 -2.27 -5.42 -4.90
C ASN A 461 -2.51 -5.36 -3.37
N PRO A 462 -2.13 -6.40 -2.62
CA PRO A 462 -2.28 -6.42 -1.17
C PRO A 462 -1.45 -5.35 -0.42
N SER A 463 -0.51 -4.67 -1.09
CA SER A 463 0.16 -3.48 -0.56
C SER A 463 -0.64 -2.18 -0.80
N GLY A 464 -1.83 -2.24 -1.39
CA GLY A 464 -2.60 -1.08 -1.82
C GLY A 464 -1.99 -0.36 -3.04
N ASP A 465 -1.01 -0.96 -3.72
CA ASP A 465 -0.40 -0.36 -4.91
C ASP A 465 -1.25 -0.64 -6.14
N ILE A 466 -1.41 0.37 -7.00
CA ILE A 466 -1.96 0.23 -8.34
C ILE A 466 -0.85 0.51 -9.35
N TYR A 467 -0.58 -0.46 -10.21
CA TYR A 467 0.46 -0.34 -11.24
C TYR A 467 -0.16 0.12 -12.56
N LEU A 468 0.10 1.36 -12.94
CA LEU A 468 -0.48 1.98 -14.13
C LEU A 468 0.02 1.35 -15.43
N LYS A 469 1.11 0.58 -15.39
CA LYS A 469 1.61 -0.20 -16.54
C LYS A 469 0.65 -1.27 -17.04
N TYR A 470 -0.33 -1.67 -16.22
CA TYR A 470 -1.38 -2.62 -16.60
C TYR A 470 -2.67 -1.96 -17.08
N ILE A 471 -2.74 -0.63 -17.01
CA ILE A 471 -3.93 0.12 -17.42
C ILE A 471 -4.01 0.18 -18.95
N ASN A 472 -5.23 0.09 -19.47
CA ASN A 472 -5.56 0.32 -20.87
C ASN A 472 -6.85 1.13 -20.94
N MET A 473 -6.83 2.22 -21.71
CA MET A 473 -8.01 3.08 -21.92
C MET A 473 -8.86 2.53 -23.06
N GLN A 474 -10.19 2.53 -22.91
CA GLN A 474 -11.17 2.02 -23.88
C GLN A 474 -12.18 3.07 -24.36
#